data_AF-A0AAW9EAB9-F1
#
_entry.id   AF-A0AAW9EAB9-F1
#
_cell.length_a   1.000
_cell.length_b   1.000
_cell.length_c   1.000
_cell.angle_alpha   90.00
_cell.angle_beta   90.00
_cell.angle_gamma   90.00
#
_symmetry.space_group_name_H-M   'P 1'
#
loop_
_entity.id
_entity.type
_entity.pdbx_description
1 polymer ?
#
loop_
_entity_poly.entity_id
_entity_poly.type
_entity_poly.pdbx_seq_one_letter_code
_entity_poly.pdbx_strand_id
1 'polypeptide(L)'
;IHDHDAIAILKKLLPVGESADLLRYNPTARAIAAIFWEKVQTNEYPALWPERARTAVNIQQLFHNDDALIDLQAEIEADIRLFLTDNPIKCGSYVPIQAAEYLSFALARTPIELVYSKYAKELVVALQNR
;
A
#
# COMPACT_ATOMS: atom_id res chain seq x y z
N ILE A 1 30.61 -7.90 15.93
CA ILE A 1 29.32 -8.03 16.65
C ILE A 1 28.33 -7.15 15.88
N HIS A 2 27.69 -7.66 14.82
CA HIS A 2 26.77 -6.86 13.97
C HIS A 2 25.64 -7.69 13.32
N ASP A 3 25.85 -8.98 13.00
CA ASP A 3 24.77 -9.81 12.42
C ASP A 3 23.84 -10.45 13.45
N HIS A 4 24.31 -10.72 14.67
CA HIS A 4 23.50 -11.38 15.69
C HIS A 4 22.35 -10.49 16.17
N ASP A 5 22.58 -9.19 16.26
CA ASP A 5 21.57 -8.20 16.68
C ASP A 5 20.56 -7.93 15.56
N ALA A 6 21.01 -7.88 14.30
CA ALA A 6 20.13 -7.75 13.13
C ALA A 6 19.21 -8.97 12.99
N ILE A 7 19.72 -10.19 13.20
CA ILE A 7 18.94 -11.43 13.21
C ILE A 7 17.97 -11.47 14.41
N ALA A 8 18.36 -10.95 15.57
CA ALA A 8 17.49 -10.88 16.75
C ALA A 8 16.33 -9.87 16.58
N ILE A 9 16.56 -8.75 15.90
CA ILE A 9 15.52 -7.78 15.51
C ILE A 9 14.59 -8.40 14.46
N LEU A 10 15.14 -9.04 13.43
CA LEU A 10 14.36 -9.70 12.37
C LEU A 10 13.49 -10.84 12.94
N LYS A 11 14.03 -11.65 13.87
CA LYS A 11 13.31 -12.72 14.57
C LYS A 11 12.20 -12.23 15.50
N LYS A 12 12.32 -11.01 16.05
CA LYS A 12 11.23 -10.38 16.82
C LYS A 12 10.17 -9.72 15.94
N LEU A 13 10.50 -9.35 14.70
CA LEU A 13 9.57 -8.75 13.73
C LEU A 13 8.80 -9.79 12.90
N LEU A 14 9.37 -10.98 12.70
CA LEU A 14 8.75 -12.08 11.94
C LEU A 14 7.35 -12.51 12.46
N PRO A 15 7.12 -12.69 13.78
CA PRO A 15 5.79 -13.03 14.31
C PRO A 15 4.79 -11.86 14.22
N VAL A 16 5.30 -10.62 14.21
CA VAL A 16 4.48 -9.40 14.07
C VAL A 16 4.01 -9.23 12.62
N GLY A 17 4.78 -9.72 11.64
CA GLY A 17 4.44 -9.67 10.22
C GLY A 17 3.22 -10.51 9.83
N GLU A 18 3.01 -11.68 10.45
CA GLU A 18 1.85 -12.55 10.15
C GLU A 18 0.53 -11.97 10.68
N SER A 19 0.57 -11.14 11.73
CA SER A 19 -0.61 -10.44 12.28
C SER A 19 -0.80 -9.03 11.71
N ALA A 20 0.14 -8.54 10.88
CA ALA A 20 0.18 -7.15 10.47
C ALA A 20 -0.81 -6.81 9.34
N ASP A 21 -1.42 -7.80 8.66
CA ASP A 21 -2.37 -7.54 7.58
C ASP A 21 -1.77 -6.53 6.56
N LEU A 22 -2.42 -5.41 6.23
CA LEU A 22 -1.85 -4.38 5.35
C LEU A 22 -0.72 -3.55 6.00
N LEU A 23 -0.51 -3.62 7.31
CA LEU A 23 0.64 -2.97 7.96
C LEU A 23 1.97 -3.64 7.61
N ARG A 24 1.97 -4.82 6.98
CA ARG A 24 3.18 -5.48 6.45
C ARG A 24 3.88 -4.65 5.36
N TYR A 25 3.14 -3.77 4.70
CA TYR A 25 3.68 -2.88 3.67
C TYR A 25 4.46 -1.70 4.28
N ASN A 26 5.53 -1.31 3.60
CA ASN A 26 6.41 -0.21 3.99
C ASN A 26 5.59 1.07 4.27
N PRO A 27 5.86 1.80 5.37
CA PRO A 27 5.10 3.00 5.72
C PRO A 27 5.13 4.09 4.63
N THR A 28 6.26 4.25 3.92
CA THR A 28 6.37 5.19 2.80
C THR A 28 5.50 4.78 1.62
N ALA A 29 5.43 3.48 1.31
CA ALA A 29 4.57 2.96 0.26
C ALA A 29 3.09 3.18 0.58
N ARG A 30 2.68 2.91 1.84
CA ARG A 30 1.30 3.18 2.30
C ARG A 30 0.95 4.65 2.24
N ALA A 31 1.86 5.54 2.62
CA ALA A 31 1.66 6.98 2.55
C ALA A 31 1.51 7.48 1.10
N ILE A 32 2.36 7.01 0.19
CA ILE A 32 2.26 7.37 -1.24
C ILE A 32 0.95 6.86 -1.83
N ALA A 33 0.58 5.61 -1.57
CA ALA A 33 -0.70 5.05 -2.01
C ALA A 33 -1.89 5.87 -1.51
N ALA A 34 -1.88 6.29 -0.23
CA ALA A 34 -2.95 7.09 0.34
C ALA A 34 -3.07 8.48 -0.30
N ILE A 35 -1.95 9.20 -0.45
CA ILE A 35 -1.92 10.53 -1.06
C ILE A 35 -2.33 10.45 -2.54
N PHE A 36 -1.80 9.47 -3.25
CA PHE A 36 -2.13 9.22 -4.64
C PHE A 36 -3.61 8.90 -4.82
N TRP A 37 -4.15 7.97 -4.02
CA TRP A 37 -5.55 7.61 -4.11
C TRP A 37 -6.48 8.79 -3.84
N GLU A 38 -6.18 9.60 -2.82
CA GLU A 38 -6.95 10.82 -2.52
C GLU A 38 -6.99 11.80 -3.70
N LYS A 39 -5.90 11.87 -4.48
CA LYS A 39 -5.80 12.71 -5.68
C LYS A 39 -6.64 12.19 -6.84
N VAL A 40 -6.75 10.88 -7.02
CA VAL A 40 -7.26 10.27 -8.26
C VAL A 40 -8.62 9.59 -8.13
N GLN A 41 -9.09 9.31 -6.92
CA GLN A 41 -10.31 8.51 -6.66
C GLN A 41 -11.59 9.04 -7.31
N THR A 42 -11.67 10.35 -7.60
CA THR A 42 -12.83 10.98 -8.23
C THR A 42 -12.76 10.98 -9.75
N ASN A 43 -11.63 10.57 -10.34
CA ASN A 43 -11.47 10.51 -11.78
C ASN A 43 -12.19 9.27 -12.32
N GLU A 44 -12.80 9.37 -13.50
CA GLU A 44 -13.65 8.32 -14.08
C GLU A 44 -12.96 6.96 -14.15
N TYR A 45 -11.67 6.95 -14.49
CA TYR A 45 -10.90 5.74 -14.69
C TYR A 45 -10.50 5.04 -13.37
N PRO A 46 -9.78 5.69 -12.42
CA PRO A 46 -9.48 5.11 -11.10
C PRO A 46 -10.70 4.78 -10.24
N ALA A 47 -11.84 5.45 -10.46
CA ALA A 47 -13.09 5.15 -9.74
C ALA A 47 -13.56 3.69 -9.91
N LEU A 48 -13.11 2.99 -10.96
CA LEU A 48 -13.41 1.58 -11.22
C LEU A 48 -12.46 0.61 -10.49
N TRP A 49 -11.32 1.08 -10.00
CA TRP A 49 -10.32 0.22 -9.35
C TRP A 49 -10.82 -0.54 -8.11
N PRO A 50 -11.69 0.01 -7.23
CA PRO A 50 -12.24 -0.76 -6.12
C PRO A 50 -13.02 -2.00 -6.56
N GLU A 51 -13.82 -1.90 -7.62
CA GLU A 51 -14.57 -3.03 -8.17
C GLU A 51 -13.64 -4.06 -8.82
N ARG A 52 -12.66 -3.59 -9.59
CA ARG A 52 -11.64 -4.43 -10.22
C ARG A 52 -10.79 -5.16 -9.19
N ALA A 53 -10.37 -4.48 -8.13
CA ALA A 53 -9.60 -5.05 -7.03
C ALA A 53 -10.37 -6.15 -6.31
N ARG A 54 -11.65 -5.90 -5.97
CA ARG A 54 -12.53 -6.91 -5.36
C ARG A 54 -12.67 -8.14 -6.25
N THR A 55 -12.92 -7.93 -7.52
CA THR A 55 -13.07 -9.03 -8.49
C THR A 55 -11.77 -9.83 -8.64
N ALA A 56 -10.63 -9.15 -8.78
CA ALA A 56 -9.32 -9.79 -8.92
C ALA A 56 -8.93 -10.59 -7.67
N VAL A 57 -9.14 -10.06 -6.47
CA VAL A 57 -8.88 -10.78 -5.22
C VAL A 57 -9.79 -12.00 -5.08
N ASN A 58 -11.07 -11.89 -5.46
CA ASN A 58 -11.98 -13.04 -5.43
C ASN A 58 -11.55 -14.14 -6.43
N ILE A 59 -11.14 -13.75 -7.64
CA ILE A 59 -10.63 -14.69 -8.65
C ILE A 59 -9.37 -15.39 -8.13
N GLN A 60 -8.45 -14.64 -7.53
CA GLN A 60 -7.24 -15.19 -6.92
C GLN A 60 -7.59 -16.22 -5.83
N GLN A 61 -8.55 -15.91 -4.96
CA GLN A 61 -8.94 -16.82 -3.87
C GLN A 61 -9.67 -18.08 -4.36
N LEU A 62 -10.54 -17.95 -5.35
CA LEU A 62 -11.37 -19.07 -5.83
C LEU A 62 -10.64 -19.95 -6.83
N PHE A 63 -9.80 -19.35 -7.68
CA PHE A 63 -9.20 -20.02 -8.84
C PHE A 63 -7.67 -20.04 -8.80
N HIS A 64 -7.03 -19.44 -7.80
CA HIS A 64 -5.56 -19.30 -7.72
C HIS A 64 -4.96 -18.62 -8.97
N ASN A 65 -5.75 -17.76 -9.62
CA ASN A 65 -5.33 -16.95 -10.76
C ASN A 65 -5.08 -15.51 -10.28
N ASP A 66 -3.84 -15.06 -10.41
CA ASP A 66 -3.39 -13.74 -10.02
C ASP A 66 -3.25 -12.76 -11.20
N ASP A 67 -3.50 -13.19 -12.45
CA ASP A 67 -3.33 -12.37 -13.66
C ASP A 67 -4.06 -11.03 -13.55
N ALA A 68 -5.35 -11.07 -13.20
CA ALA A 68 -6.16 -9.86 -13.07
C ALA A 68 -5.69 -8.91 -11.96
N LEU A 69 -5.07 -9.47 -10.91
CA LEU A 69 -4.53 -8.69 -9.80
C LEU A 69 -3.19 -8.06 -10.18
N ILE A 70 -2.33 -8.82 -10.87
CA ILE A 70 -1.03 -8.35 -11.40
C ILE A 70 -1.25 -7.23 -12.41
N ASP A 71 -2.20 -7.40 -13.33
CA ASP A 71 -2.53 -6.37 -14.33
C ASP A 71 -3.01 -5.07 -13.66
N LEU A 72 -3.88 -5.18 -12.66
CA LEU A 72 -4.33 -4.02 -11.89
C LEU A 72 -3.18 -3.35 -11.13
N GLN A 73 -2.29 -4.13 -10.53
CA GLN A 73 -1.13 -3.61 -9.80
C GLN A 73 -0.14 -2.90 -10.74
N ALA A 74 0.12 -3.46 -11.92
CA ALA A 74 1.00 -2.84 -12.92
C ALA A 74 0.45 -1.49 -13.41
N GLU A 75 -0.86 -1.42 -13.62
CA GLU A 75 -1.55 -0.19 -13.98
C GLU A 75 -1.46 0.89 -12.89
N ILE A 76 -1.78 0.52 -11.65
CA ILE A 76 -1.67 1.44 -10.50
C ILE A 76 -0.20 1.88 -10.31
N GLU A 77 0.76 0.98 -10.47
CA GLU A 77 2.19 1.30 -10.36
C GLU A 77 2.61 2.34 -11.40
N ALA A 78 2.17 2.19 -12.65
CA ALA A 78 2.46 3.14 -13.71
C ALA A 78 1.95 4.54 -13.36
N ASP A 79 0.70 4.64 -12.88
CA ASP A 79 0.11 5.92 -12.49
C ASP A 79 0.80 6.52 -11.25
N ILE A 80 1.22 5.70 -10.27
CA ILE A 80 2.00 6.18 -9.13
C ILE A 80 3.36 6.71 -9.57
N ARG A 81 4.02 6.06 -10.54
CA ARG A 81 5.30 6.55 -11.10
C ARG A 81 5.14 7.90 -11.81
N LEU A 82 4.05 8.07 -12.54
CA LEU A 82 3.71 9.37 -13.16
C LEU A 82 3.45 10.42 -12.08
N PHE A 83 2.63 10.11 -11.07
CA PHE A 83 2.36 11.00 -9.95
C PHE A 83 3.64 11.46 -9.22
N LEU A 84 4.60 10.56 -9.00
CA LEU A 84 5.89 10.87 -8.36
C LEU A 84 6.85 11.65 -9.27
N THR A 85 6.66 11.59 -10.59
CA THR A 85 7.38 12.44 -11.54
C THR A 85 6.89 13.88 -11.44
N ASP A 86 5.57 14.07 -11.36
CA ASP A 86 4.94 15.39 -11.22
C ASP A 86 5.09 15.97 -9.81
N ASN A 87 5.16 15.11 -8.78
CA ASN A 87 5.23 15.47 -7.37
C ASN A 87 6.40 14.73 -6.70
N PRO A 88 7.65 15.22 -6.86
CA PRO A 88 8.83 14.48 -6.46
C PRO A 88 8.91 14.28 -4.94
N ILE A 89 8.75 13.02 -4.52
CA ILE A 89 8.99 12.55 -3.15
C ILE A 89 10.19 11.61 -3.18
N LYS A 90 11.22 11.89 -2.39
CA LYS A 90 12.41 11.03 -2.29
C LYS A 90 12.01 9.67 -1.71
N CYS A 91 12.05 8.63 -2.54
CA CYS A 91 11.75 7.26 -2.16
C CYS A 91 12.58 6.27 -2.98
N GLY A 92 12.68 5.03 -2.51
CA GLY A 92 13.36 3.96 -3.25
C GLY A 92 12.57 3.52 -4.47
N SER A 93 13.24 2.93 -5.46
CA SER A 93 12.61 2.43 -6.70
C SER A 93 11.56 1.34 -6.48
N TYR A 94 11.60 0.64 -5.35
CA TYR A 94 10.64 -0.39 -4.95
C TYR A 94 9.32 0.19 -4.40
N VAL A 95 9.31 1.48 -4.04
CA VAL A 95 8.19 2.09 -3.33
C VAL A 95 6.91 2.18 -4.18
N PRO A 96 6.97 2.54 -5.48
CA PRO A 96 5.79 2.51 -6.35
C PRO A 96 5.17 1.11 -6.45
N ILE A 97 6.00 0.07 -6.54
CA ILE A 97 5.57 -1.34 -6.62
C ILE A 97 4.81 -1.71 -5.34
N GLN A 98 5.42 -1.50 -4.17
CA GLN A 98 4.77 -1.80 -2.89
C GLN A 98 3.53 -0.94 -2.63
N ALA A 99 3.50 0.29 -3.14
CA ALA A 99 2.35 1.18 -3.01
C ALA A 99 1.18 0.67 -3.86
N ALA A 100 1.43 0.21 -5.08
CA ALA A 100 0.42 -0.38 -5.96
C ALA A 100 -0.14 -1.68 -5.40
N GLU A 101 0.73 -2.58 -4.93
CA GLU A 101 0.31 -3.81 -4.25
C GLU A 101 -0.58 -3.51 -3.05
N TYR A 102 -0.11 -2.67 -2.12
CA TYR A 102 -0.88 -2.25 -0.95
C TYR A 102 -2.23 -1.65 -1.33
N LEU A 103 -2.23 -0.72 -2.31
CA LEU A 103 -3.45 -0.03 -2.73
C LEU A 103 -4.45 -1.02 -3.33
N SER A 104 -4.02 -1.96 -4.17
CA SER A 104 -4.90 -2.98 -4.74
C SER A 104 -5.64 -3.78 -3.65
N PHE A 105 -4.95 -4.20 -2.58
CA PHE A 105 -5.58 -4.91 -1.47
C PHE A 105 -6.42 -4.01 -0.56
N ALA A 106 -6.05 -2.74 -0.40
CA ALA A 106 -6.85 -1.78 0.36
C ALA A 106 -8.18 -1.44 -0.35
N LEU A 107 -8.14 -1.28 -1.67
CA LEU A 107 -9.31 -1.02 -2.52
C LEU A 107 -10.24 -2.23 -2.62
N ALA A 108 -9.71 -3.45 -2.41
CA ALA A 108 -10.51 -4.66 -2.34
C ALA A 108 -11.39 -4.76 -1.07
N ARG A 109 -11.19 -3.89 -0.07
CA ARG A 109 -11.98 -3.90 1.18
C ARG A 109 -13.31 -3.17 1.03
N THR A 110 -14.28 -3.53 1.87
CA THR A 110 -15.56 -2.83 1.99
C THR A 110 -15.87 -2.58 3.47
N PRO A 111 -15.79 -1.33 3.96
CA PRO A 111 -15.37 -0.11 3.24
C PRO A 111 -13.88 -0.12 2.86
N ILE A 112 -13.47 0.75 1.92
CA ILE A 112 -12.06 0.96 1.58
C ILE A 112 -11.33 1.43 2.85
N GLU A 113 -10.27 0.73 3.23
CA GLU A 113 -9.53 1.00 4.46
C GLU A 113 -8.04 1.20 4.18
N LEU A 114 -7.59 2.44 4.29
CA LEU A 114 -6.17 2.79 4.27
C LEU A 114 -5.63 2.77 5.71
N VAL A 115 -4.69 1.87 6.00
CA VAL A 115 -4.23 1.61 7.37
C VAL A 115 -3.00 2.46 7.71
N TYR A 116 -3.05 3.14 8.85
CA TYR A 116 -1.97 3.96 9.40
C TYR A 116 -1.47 3.39 10.73
N SER A 117 -0.16 3.51 11.00
CA SER A 117 0.39 3.08 12.29
C SER A 117 -0.06 4.01 13.41
N LYS A 118 -0.04 3.51 14.66
CA LYS A 118 -0.30 4.32 15.86
C LYS A 118 0.55 5.60 15.89
N TYR A 119 1.85 5.48 15.62
CA TYR A 119 2.78 6.61 15.57
C TYR A 119 2.40 7.66 14.51
N ALA A 120 1.92 7.23 13.33
CA ALA A 120 1.46 8.16 12.30
C ALA A 120 0.24 8.97 12.75
N LYS A 121 -0.71 8.32 13.44
CA LYS A 121 -1.89 8.99 14.02
C LYS A 121 -1.48 10.01 15.10
N GLU A 122 -0.56 9.62 15.99
CA GLU A 122 -0.03 10.50 17.04
C GLU A 122 0.70 11.71 16.46
N LEU A 123 1.47 11.53 15.38
CA LEU A 123 2.15 12.62 14.68
C LEU A 123 1.16 13.65 14.10
N VAL A 124 0.07 13.20 13.48
CA VAL A 124 -0.98 14.09 12.94
C VAL A 124 -1.60 14.94 14.06
N VAL A 125 -1.95 14.31 15.18
CA VAL A 125 -2.50 15.00 16.35
C VAL A 125 -1.51 16.05 16.88
N ALA A 126 -0.22 15.73 16.95
CA ALA A 126 0.81 16.66 17.39
C ALA A 126 0.98 17.86 16.44
N LEU A 127 0.77 17.68 15.13
CA LEU A 127 0.85 18.75 14.13
C LEU A 127 -0.38 19.65 14.12
N GLN A 128 -1.57 19.13 14.42
CA GLN A 128 -2.82 19.89 14.47
C GLN A 128 -2.97 20.75 15.73
N ASN A 129 -2.27 20.39 16.81
CA ASN A 129 -2.28 21.11 18.08
C ASN A 129 -1.21 22.21 18.17
N ARG A 130 -0.64 22.63 17.04
CA ARG A 130 0.29 23.76 16.91
C ARG A 130 -0.40 24.94 16.24
#